data_AF-A0A950ALF7-F1
#
_entry.id   AF-A0A950ALF7-F1
#
_cell.length_a   1.000
_cell.length_b   1.000
_cell.length_c   1.000
_cell.angle_alpha   90.00
_cell.angle_beta   90.00
_cell.angle_gamma   90.00
#
_symmetry.space_group_name_H-M   'P 1'
#
loop_
_entity.id
_entity.type
_entity.pdbx_description
1 polymer ?
#
loop_
_entity_poly.entity_id
_entity_poly.type
_entity_poly.pdbx_seq_one_letter_code
_entity_poly.pdbx_strand_id
1 'polypeptide(L)'
;MSAPASKFDRLVAKYRLDHTHPINHFLHVGVGWPMVALAVVLVPFWPLWSLGLFLGGYALMFSGHFLFERNLPTILKHPSTPFVVAWAVIRGLSGGLVRLATPQRRR
;
A
#
# COMPACT_ATOMS: atom_id res chain seq x y z
N MET A 1 10.37 29.51 8.74
CA MET A 1 9.17 28.68 8.95
C MET A 1 9.07 27.71 7.79
N SER A 2 9.18 26.40 8.04
CA SER A 2 9.01 25.37 7.00
C SER A 2 7.58 25.38 6.49
N ALA A 3 7.38 25.21 5.18
CA ALA A 3 6.04 25.12 4.61
C ALA A 3 5.25 23.96 5.26
N PRO A 4 3.92 24.11 5.48
CA PRO A 4 3.12 23.03 6.01
C PRO A 4 3.17 21.82 5.09
N ALA A 5 3.37 20.62 5.66
CA ALA A 5 3.45 19.36 4.91
C ALA A 5 2.22 19.20 3.99
N SER A 6 2.41 18.73 2.77
CA SER A 6 1.31 18.57 1.82
C SER A 6 0.30 17.52 2.30
N LYS A 7 -0.92 17.52 1.75
CA LYS A 7 -1.91 16.44 2.04
C LYS A 7 -1.33 15.06 1.72
N PHE A 8 -0.54 14.95 0.65
CA PHE A 8 0.17 13.74 0.27
C PHE A 8 1.13 13.29 1.37
N ASP A 9 1.99 14.19 1.85
CA ASP A 9 2.99 13.86 2.88
C ASP A 9 2.33 13.41 4.18
N ARG A 10 1.23 14.05 4.57
CA ARG A 10 0.47 13.65 5.77
C ARG A 10 -0.13 12.25 5.63
N LEU A 11 -0.69 11.90 4.47
CA LEU A 11 -1.26 10.57 4.23
C LEU A 11 -0.17 9.49 4.21
N VAL A 12 0.99 9.77 3.59
CA VAL A 12 2.13 8.84 3.58
C VAL A 12 2.70 8.66 4.98
N ALA A 13 2.84 9.74 5.76
CA ALA A 13 3.30 9.65 7.15
C ALA A 13 2.31 8.85 8.01
N LYS A 14 1.01 9.10 7.88
CA LYS A 14 -0.03 8.34 8.59
C LYS A 14 -0.01 6.87 8.21
N TYR A 15 0.14 6.55 6.92
CA TYR A 15 0.29 5.16 6.46
C TYR A 15 1.45 4.45 7.15
N ARG A 16 2.63 5.08 7.20
CA ARG A 16 3.81 4.49 7.87
C ARG A 16 3.59 4.26 9.36
N LEU A 17 2.89 5.18 10.03
CA LEU A 17 2.55 5.05 11.45
C LEU A 17 1.51 3.94 11.72
N ASP A 18 0.63 3.68 10.76
CA ASP A 18 -0.40 2.65 10.91
C ASP A 18 0.08 1.24 10.57
N HIS A 19 1.29 1.10 10.02
CA HIS A 19 1.85 -0.16 9.50
C HIS A 19 3.26 -0.39 10.04
N THR A 20 3.41 -0.39 11.37
CA THR A 20 4.71 -0.59 12.03
C THR A 20 5.02 -2.07 12.28
N HIS A 21 4.01 -2.91 12.45
CA HIS A 21 4.16 -4.31 12.74
C HIS A 21 4.53 -5.09 11.47
N PRO A 22 5.60 -5.93 11.49
CA PRO A 22 6.09 -6.60 10.28
C PRO A 22 5.06 -7.53 9.64
N ILE A 23 4.25 -8.23 10.45
CA ILE A 23 3.16 -9.09 9.93
C ILE A 23 2.09 -8.26 9.22
N ASN A 24 1.65 -7.14 9.80
CA ASN A 24 0.67 -6.27 9.16
C ASN A 24 1.22 -5.70 7.84
N HIS A 25 2.48 -5.27 7.84
CA HIS A 25 3.17 -4.80 6.64
C HIS A 25 3.25 -5.90 5.56
N PHE A 26 3.56 -7.15 5.92
CA PHE A 26 3.58 -8.28 4.99
C PHE A 26 2.19 -8.61 4.44
N LEU A 27 1.17 -8.64 5.30
CA LEU A 27 -0.22 -8.86 4.87
C LEU A 27 -0.70 -7.81 3.87
N HIS A 28 -0.22 -6.56 4.00
CA HIS A 28 -0.48 -5.51 3.01
C HIS A 28 0.35 -5.67 1.75
N VAL A 29 1.68 -5.55 1.86
CA VAL A 29 2.56 -5.40 0.70
C VAL A 29 2.87 -6.73 0.02
N GLY A 30 3.02 -7.81 0.79
CA GLY A 30 3.38 -9.13 0.26
C GLY A 30 2.20 -9.94 -0.27
N VAL A 31 0.99 -9.70 0.25
CA VAL A 31 -0.19 -10.53 -0.06
C VAL A 31 -1.37 -9.70 -0.55
N GLY A 32 -1.88 -8.79 0.29
CA GLY A 32 -3.12 -8.06 0.02
C GLY A 32 -3.07 -7.20 -1.25
N TRP A 33 -2.00 -6.42 -1.44
CA TRP A 33 -1.85 -5.58 -2.64
C TRP A 33 -1.72 -6.39 -3.93
N PRO A 34 -0.87 -7.43 -4.02
CA PRO A 34 -0.86 -8.33 -5.17
C PRO A 34 -2.23 -8.96 -5.47
N MET A 35 -2.96 -9.41 -4.45
CA MET A 35 -4.30 -9.99 -4.62
C MET A 35 -5.29 -8.98 -5.19
N VAL A 36 -5.33 -7.76 -4.66
CA VAL A 36 -6.22 -6.70 -5.15
C VAL A 36 -5.83 -6.24 -6.56
N ALA A 37 -4.53 -6.16 -6.87
CA ALA A 37 -4.06 -5.85 -8.22
C ALA A 37 -4.50 -6.92 -9.23
N LEU A 38 -4.34 -8.20 -8.87
CA LEU A 38 -4.79 -9.32 -9.70
C LEU A 38 -6.32 -9.30 -9.88
N ALA A 39 -7.06 -9.00 -8.81
CA ALA A 39 -8.51 -8.86 -8.86
C ALA A 39 -8.94 -7.83 -9.91
N VAL A 40 -8.30 -6.65 -9.94
CA VAL A 40 -8.60 -5.59 -10.92
C VAL A 40 -8.33 -6.03 -12.36
N VAL A 41 -7.22 -6.74 -12.61
CA VAL A 41 -6.87 -7.24 -13.95
C VAL A 41 -7.85 -8.32 -14.43
N LEU A 42 -8.35 -9.15 -13.52
CA LEU A 42 -9.22 -10.29 -13.85
C LEU A 42 -10.69 -9.91 -14.02
N VAL A 43 -11.13 -8.71 -13.62
CA VAL A 43 -12.54 -8.27 -13.69
C VAL A 43 -13.24 -8.63 -15.02
N PRO A 44 -12.69 -8.29 -16.21
CA PRO A 44 -13.37 -8.56 -17.47
C PRO A 44 -13.40 -10.05 -17.87
N PHE A 45 -12.60 -10.90 -17.25
CA PHE A 45 -12.44 -12.31 -17.62
C PHE A 45 -13.12 -13.26 -16.64
N TRP A 46 -13.01 -12.98 -15.33
CA TRP A 46 -13.46 -13.85 -14.24
C TRP A 46 -14.03 -13.00 -13.09
N PRO A 47 -15.21 -12.37 -13.25
CA PRO A 47 -15.71 -11.37 -12.31
C PRO A 47 -15.98 -11.92 -10.89
N LEU A 48 -16.46 -13.16 -10.77
CA LEU A 48 -16.69 -13.78 -9.46
C LEU A 48 -15.38 -14.06 -8.71
N TRP A 49 -14.37 -14.58 -9.41
CA TRP A 49 -13.04 -14.78 -8.83
C TRP A 49 -12.38 -13.45 -8.48
N SER A 50 -12.57 -12.43 -9.31
CA SER A 50 -12.08 -11.07 -9.06
C SER A 50 -12.67 -10.49 -7.78
N LEU A 51 -13.99 -10.64 -7.58
CA LEU A 51 -14.65 -10.24 -6.34
C LEU A 51 -14.08 -11.00 -5.13
N GLY A 52 -13.89 -12.32 -5.25
CA GLY A 52 -13.29 -13.14 -4.20
C GLY A 52 -11.86 -12.68 -3.83
N LEU A 53 -11.01 -12.42 -4.82
CA LEU A 53 -9.65 -11.91 -4.61
C LEU A 53 -9.65 -10.52 -3.98
N PHE A 54 -10.55 -9.64 -4.42
CA PHE A 54 -10.68 -8.29 -3.86
C PHE A 54 -11.10 -8.33 -2.39
N LEU A 55 -12.18 -9.05 -2.07
CA LEU A 55 -12.68 -9.16 -0.69
C LEU A 55 -11.68 -9.90 0.21
N GLY A 56 -11.08 -10.98 -0.29
CA GLY A 56 -10.05 -11.74 0.44
C GLY A 56 -8.80 -10.90 0.73
N GLY A 57 -8.32 -10.13 -0.25
CA GLY A 57 -7.20 -9.22 -0.07
C GLY A 57 -7.47 -8.16 1.01
N TYR A 58 -8.66 -7.52 0.97
CA TYR A 58 -9.07 -6.57 2.00
C TYR A 58 -9.24 -7.20 3.37
N ALA A 59 -9.82 -8.40 3.45
CA ALA A 59 -9.97 -9.13 4.70
C ALA A 59 -8.61 -9.39 5.36
N LEU A 60 -7.62 -9.88 4.61
CA LEU A 60 -6.26 -10.11 5.12
C LEU A 60 -5.59 -8.82 5.61
N MET A 61 -5.69 -7.75 4.84
CA MET A 61 -5.16 -6.43 5.22
C MET A 61 -5.81 -5.90 6.50
N PHE A 62 -7.13 -6.00 6.61
CA PHE A 62 -7.86 -5.57 7.80
C PHE A 62 -7.56 -6.44 9.01
N SER A 63 -7.39 -7.76 8.84
CA SER A 63 -6.89 -8.64 9.91
C SER A 63 -5.53 -8.19 10.42
N GLY A 64 -4.64 -7.73 9.54
CA GLY A 64 -3.38 -7.08 9.90
C GLY A 64 -3.56 -5.91 10.88
N HIS A 65 -4.45 -4.98 10.51
CA HIS A 65 -4.77 -3.81 11.33
C HIS A 65 -5.40 -4.19 12.68
N PHE A 66 -6.37 -5.10 12.71
CA PHE A 66 -7.10 -5.40 13.93
C PHE A 66 -6.34 -6.31 14.89
N LEU A 67 -5.65 -7.34 14.37
CA LEU A 67 -5.00 -8.35 15.20
C LEU A 67 -3.59 -7.94 15.65
N PHE A 68 -2.84 -7.23 14.79
CA PHE A 68 -1.44 -6.91 15.05
C PHE A 68 -1.22 -5.45 15.43
N GLU A 69 -1.72 -4.51 14.64
CA GLU A 69 -1.55 -3.07 14.94
C GLU A 69 -2.53 -2.56 16.00
N ARG A 70 -3.68 -3.23 16.15
CA ARG A 70 -4.82 -2.81 16.98
C ARG A 70 -5.29 -1.38 16.67
N ASN A 71 -5.31 -1.02 15.39
CA ASN A 71 -5.77 0.30 14.94
C ASN A 71 -6.88 0.18 13.87
N LEU A 72 -7.56 1.30 13.60
CA LEU A 72 -8.57 1.36 12.55
C LEU A 72 -7.91 1.71 11.21
N PRO A 73 -8.22 0.99 10.11
CA PRO A 73 -7.68 1.29 8.79
C PRO A 73 -7.99 2.74 8.38
N THR A 74 -6.96 3.49 7.98
CA THR A 74 -7.11 4.90 7.57
C THR A 74 -8.04 5.07 6.36
N ILE A 75 -8.17 4.04 5.51
CA ILE A 75 -9.13 4.03 4.40
C ILE A 75 -10.58 4.31 4.85
N LEU A 76 -10.96 3.91 6.06
CA LEU A 76 -12.32 4.13 6.60
C LEU A 76 -12.63 5.62 6.79
N LYS A 77 -11.61 6.45 7.05
CA LYS A 77 -11.74 7.92 7.20
C LYS A 77 -11.39 8.66 5.91
N HIS A 78 -10.48 8.09 5.14
CA HIS A 78 -9.91 8.71 3.95
C HIS A 78 -9.90 7.68 2.81
N PRO A 79 -11.01 7.53 2.06
CA PRO A 79 -11.16 6.47 1.07
C PRO A 79 -10.17 6.58 -0.11
N SER A 80 -9.58 7.76 -0.34
CA SER A 80 -8.54 7.96 -1.35
C SER A 80 -7.14 7.50 -0.94
N THR A 81 -6.93 7.10 0.33
CA THR A 81 -5.62 6.70 0.86
C THR A 81 -4.94 5.58 0.07
N PRO A 82 -5.63 4.49 -0.36
CA PRO A 82 -4.98 3.41 -1.11
C PRO A 82 -4.34 3.89 -2.41
N PHE A 83 -5.00 4.79 -3.15
CA PHE A 83 -4.47 5.32 -4.41
C PHE A 83 -3.23 6.20 -4.19
N VAL A 84 -3.26 7.03 -3.14
CA VAL A 84 -2.14 7.89 -2.75
C VAL A 84 -0.92 7.06 -2.35
N VAL A 85 -1.13 6.04 -1.52
CA VAL A 85 -0.07 5.16 -1.03
C VAL A 85 0.46 4.27 -2.16
N ALA A 86 -0.40 3.71 -3.00
CA ALA A 86 0.01 2.92 -4.16
C ALA A 86 0.92 3.74 -5.08
N TRP A 87 0.55 4.99 -5.39
CA TRP A 87 1.40 5.90 -6.17
C TRP A 87 2.75 6.18 -5.50
N ALA A 88 2.75 6.39 -4.17
CA ALA A 88 3.98 6.62 -3.42
C ALA A 88 4.93 5.41 -3.48
N VAL A 89 4.40 4.19 -3.36
CA VAL A 89 5.20 2.96 -3.45
C VAL A 89 5.70 2.73 -4.87
N ILE A 90 4.86 2.88 -5.89
CA ILE A 90 5.26 2.74 -7.29
C ILE A 90 6.40 3.71 -7.62
N ARG A 91 6.30 4.99 -7.19
CA ARG A 91 7.39 5.97 -7.37
C ARG A 91 8.66 5.62 -6.58
N GLY A 92 8.53 5.04 -5.39
CA GLY A 92 9.67 4.58 -4.59
C GLY A 92 10.42 3.43 -5.27
N LEU A 93 9.68 2.44 -5.78
CA LEU A 93 10.24 1.28 -6.48
C LEU A 93 10.95 1.69 -7.78
N SER A 94 10.34 2.58 -8.58
CA SER A 94 10.98 3.07 -9.82
C SER A 94 12.25 3.87 -9.53
N GLY A 95 12.26 4.73 -8.50
CA GLY A 95 13.45 5.45 -8.07
C GLY A 95 14.57 4.53 -7.54
N GLY A 96 14.21 3.44 -6.84
CA GLY A 96 15.16 2.42 -6.38
C GLY A 96 15.81 1.66 -7.54
N LEU A 97 15.02 1.25 -8.54
CA LEU A 97 15.52 0.59 -9.75
C LEU A 97 16.49 1.49 -10.52
N VAL A 98 16.18 2.77 -10.68
CA VAL A 98 17.09 3.75 -11.32
C VAL A 98 18.42 3.85 -10.58
N ARG A 99 18.41 3.85 -9.24
CA ARG A 99 19.65 3.88 -8.43
C ARG A 99 20.49 2.61 -8.59
N LEU A 100 19.85 1.45 -8.73
CA LEU A 100 20.53 0.18 -9.00
C LEU A 100 21.09 0.12 -10.43
N ALA A 101 20.40 0.74 -11.39
CA ALA A 101 20.80 0.79 -12.79
C ALA A 101 21.87 1.85 -13.10
N THR A 102 22.04 2.85 -12.22
CA THR A 102 23.03 3.93 -12.41
C THR A 102 24.34 3.57 -11.70
N PRO A 103 25.48 3.44 -12.41
CA PRO A 103 26.75 3.16 -11.77
C PRO A 103 27.11 4.32 -10.82
N GLN A 104 27.19 4.03 -9.53
CA GLN A 104 27.61 5.01 -8.54
C GLN A 104 29.11 5.29 -8.76
N ARG A 105 29.44 6.38 -9.48
CA ARG A 105 30.81 6.91 -9.55
C ARG A 105 31.22 7.31 -8.14
N ARG A 106 31.88 6.40 -7.42
CA ARG A 106 32.61 6.73 -6.19
C ARG A 106 33.65 7.79 -6.57
N ARG A 107 33.52 8.98 -5.98
CA ARG A 107 34.63 9.93 -5.85
C ARG A 107 35.39 9.58 -4.58
#